data_AF-A0A428SVA3-F1
#
_entry.id   AF-A0A428SVA3-F1
#
_cell.length_a   1.000
_cell.length_b   1.000
_cell.length_c   1.000
_cell.angle_alpha   90.00
_cell.angle_beta   90.00
_cell.angle_gamma   90.00
#
_symmetry.space_group_name_H-M   'P 1'
#
loop_
_entity.id
_entity.type
_entity.pdbx_description
1 polymer ?
#
loop_
_entity_poly.entity_id
_entity_poly.type
_entity_poly.pdbx_seq_one_letter_code
_entity_poly.pdbx_strand_id
1 'polypeptide(L)'
;MTKACMSLLVESLRVELAPFDIIATVVEPGYFRTNFLNPDVRVMTPIIDAYDENTPTGQMRKALEKMDGNQLGDVKKGCAVIVDVLTHSGVGEGRQVPVRICPGSDSDVFIWAKCDDTVKLLDEWKEMTLSTDHTD
;
A
#
# COMPACT_ATOMS: atom_id res chain seq x y z
N MET A 1 0.35 -6.53 -7.79
CA MET A 1 -0.52 -6.15 -8.93
C MET A 1 -1.96 -5.89 -8.51
N THR A 2 -2.70 -6.88 -7.97
CA THR A 2 -4.11 -6.71 -7.59
C THR A 2 -4.36 -5.54 -6.63
N LYS A 3 -3.50 -5.35 -5.63
CA LYS A 3 -3.63 -4.26 -4.65
C LYS A 3 -3.36 -2.87 -5.26
N ALA A 4 -2.37 -2.74 -6.14
CA ALA A 4 -2.12 -1.49 -6.85
C ALA A 4 -3.31 -1.07 -7.74
N CYS A 5 -3.95 -2.04 -8.40
CA CYS A 5 -5.17 -1.80 -9.17
C CYS A 5 -6.31 -1.26 -8.29
N MET A 6 -6.50 -1.79 -7.09
CA MET A 6 -7.51 -1.28 -6.15
C MET A 6 -7.23 0.16 -5.72
N SER A 7 -5.97 0.51 -5.44
CA SER A 7 -5.58 1.87 -5.08
C SER A 7 -5.90 2.88 -6.19
N LEU A 8 -5.56 2.53 -7.44
CA LEU A 8 -5.83 3.40 -8.60
C LEU A 8 -7.32 3.45 -8.95
N LEU A 9 -8.05 2.34 -8.77
CA LEU A 9 -9.50 2.32 -8.94
C LEU A 9 -10.18 3.30 -7.97
N VAL A 10 -9.76 3.31 -6.71
CA VAL A 10 -10.30 4.23 -5.71
C VAL A 10 -9.95 5.70 -6.01
N GLU A 11 -8.76 5.99 -6.54
CA GLU A 11 -8.43 7.34 -6.99
C GLU A 11 -9.37 7.85 -8.10
N SER A 12 -9.67 7.01 -9.10
CA SER A 12 -10.63 7.36 -10.16
C SER A 12 -12.04 7.56 -9.60
N LEU A 13 -12.51 6.59 -8.80
CA LEU A 13 -13.83 6.65 -8.18
C LEU A 13 -14.00 7.87 -7.27
N ARG A 14 -12.94 8.32 -6.58
CA ARG A 14 -13.00 9.49 -5.71
C ARG A 14 -13.38 10.76 -6.47
N VAL A 15 -12.92 10.90 -7.72
CA VAL A 15 -13.25 12.04 -8.59
C VAL A 15 -14.63 11.87 -9.21
N GLU A 16 -14.92 10.69 -9.77
CA GLU A 16 -16.19 10.41 -10.45
C GLU A 16 -17.41 10.52 -9.52
N LEU A 17 -17.23 10.15 -8.24
CA LEU A 17 -18.31 10.11 -7.27
C LEU A 17 -18.53 11.42 -6.50
N ALA A 18 -17.62 12.40 -6.66
CA ALA A 18 -17.69 13.68 -5.94
C ALA A 18 -19.01 14.46 -6.15
N PRO A 19 -19.61 14.53 -7.36
CA PRO A 19 -20.89 15.21 -7.58
C PRO A 19 -22.09 14.59 -6.86
N PHE A 20 -21.95 13.38 -6.31
CA PHE A 20 -23.00 12.66 -5.58
C PHE A 20 -22.78 12.68 -4.07
N ASP A 21 -21.80 13.45 -3.58
CA ASP A 21 -21.40 13.48 -2.17
C ASP A 21 -20.99 12.10 -1.61
N ILE A 22 -20.48 11.22 -2.47
CA ILE A 22 -19.96 9.90 -2.08
C ILE A 22 -18.44 9.95 -1.98
N ILE A 23 -17.90 9.50 -0.85
CA ILE A 23 -16.46 9.46 -0.58
C ILE A 23 -15.92 8.05 -0.83
N ALA A 24 -15.04 7.90 -1.81
CA ALA A 24 -14.24 6.69 -2.01
C ALA A 24 -12.88 6.82 -1.29
N THR A 25 -12.50 5.81 -0.52
CA THR A 25 -11.19 5.74 0.15
C THR A 25 -10.70 4.29 0.22
N VAL A 26 -9.39 4.09 0.26
CA VAL A 26 -8.74 2.77 0.36
C VAL A 26 -7.86 2.71 1.61
N VAL A 27 -7.88 1.58 2.29
CA VAL A 27 -6.98 1.31 3.42
C VAL A 27 -5.80 0.51 2.93
N GLU A 28 -4.59 1.03 3.15
CA GLU A 28 -3.32 0.45 2.74
C GLU A 28 -2.45 0.21 3.99
N PRO A 29 -2.76 -0.83 4.79
CA PRO A 29 -2.04 -1.07 6.03
C PRO A 29 -0.67 -1.69 5.78
N GLY A 30 0.25 -1.46 6.72
CA GLY A 30 1.45 -2.28 6.88
C GLY A 30 1.13 -3.69 7.39
N TYR A 31 2.10 -4.35 8.01
CA TYR A 31 1.91 -5.66 8.62
C TYR A 31 1.18 -5.55 9.95
N PHE A 32 -0.04 -6.09 10.01
CA PHE A 32 -0.84 -6.21 11.23
C PHE A 32 -0.94 -7.66 11.70
N ARG A 33 -0.91 -7.85 13.03
CA ARG A 33 -0.98 -9.18 13.66
C ARG A 33 -2.38 -9.79 13.48
N THR A 34 -2.55 -10.51 12.39
CA THR A 34 -3.75 -11.25 12.00
C THR A 34 -3.36 -12.69 11.65
N ASN A 35 -4.33 -13.58 11.46
CA ASN A 35 -4.06 -14.94 10.98
C ASN A 35 -3.68 -15.01 9.50
N PHE A 36 -3.48 -13.87 8.81
CA PHE A 36 -3.24 -13.85 7.37
C PHE A 36 -1.88 -14.43 6.96
N LEU A 37 -0.84 -14.25 7.79
CA LEU A 37 0.48 -14.85 7.54
C LEU A 37 0.62 -16.27 8.10
N ASN A 38 -0.41 -16.78 8.79
CA ASN A 38 -0.40 -18.13 9.33
C ASN A 38 -0.15 -19.14 8.18
N PRO A 39 0.82 -20.07 8.33
CA PRO A 39 1.11 -21.10 7.34
C PRO A 39 -0.11 -21.87 6.82
N ASP A 40 -1.12 -22.09 7.67
CA ASP A 40 -2.33 -22.84 7.32
C ASP A 40 -3.30 -22.05 6.42
N VAL A 41 -3.19 -20.72 6.42
CA VAL A 41 -4.07 -19.80 5.65
C VAL A 41 -3.36 -19.29 4.41
N ARG A 42 -2.04 -19.18 4.45
CA ARG A 42 -1.23 -18.60 3.39
C ARG A 42 -1.14 -19.54 2.19
N VAL A 43 -1.65 -19.09 1.05
CA VAL A 43 -1.48 -19.79 -0.22
C VAL A 43 -0.02 -19.69 -0.68
N MET A 44 0.61 -20.83 -0.90
CA MET A 44 1.99 -20.94 -1.36
C MET A 44 2.06 -21.65 -2.71
N THR A 45 2.74 -21.02 -3.67
CA THR A 45 3.07 -21.66 -4.95
C THR A 45 4.14 -22.74 -4.74
N PRO A 46 4.14 -23.84 -5.51
CA PRO A 46 5.22 -24.82 -5.48
C PRO A 46 6.60 -24.17 -5.64
N ILE A 47 7.55 -24.65 -4.84
CA ILE A 47 8.93 -24.17 -4.86
C ILE A 47 9.68 -24.89 -5.98
N ILE A 48 10.44 -24.14 -6.77
CA ILE A 48 11.35 -24.69 -7.79
C ILE A 48 12.77 -24.17 -7.54
N ASP A 49 13.78 -24.98 -7.86
CA ASP A 49 15.19 -24.70 -7.56
C ASP A 49 15.71 -23.40 -8.20
N ALA A 50 15.13 -23.00 -9.34
CA ALA A 50 15.48 -21.74 -10.02
C ALA A 50 15.16 -20.48 -9.19
N TYR A 51 14.24 -20.58 -8.22
CA TYR A 51 13.88 -19.50 -7.29
C TYR A 51 14.28 -19.88 -5.86
N ASP A 52 15.56 -20.23 -5.70
CA ASP A 52 16.14 -20.55 -4.40
C ASP A 52 16.21 -19.34 -3.46
N GLU A 53 16.82 -19.57 -2.31
CA GLU A 53 16.99 -18.61 -1.22
C GLU A 53 17.89 -17.41 -1.54
N ASN A 54 18.63 -17.44 -2.64
CA ASN A 54 19.48 -16.34 -3.10
C ASN A 54 18.70 -15.38 -4.01
N THR A 55 17.53 -15.77 -4.50
CA THR A 55 16.64 -14.90 -5.28
C THR A 55 15.76 -14.02 -4.38
N PRO A 56 15.28 -12.86 -4.87
CA PRO A 56 14.34 -12.02 -4.11
C PRO A 56 13.09 -12.78 -3.62
N THR A 57 12.60 -13.74 -4.42
CA THR A 57 11.45 -14.58 -4.06
C THR A 57 11.74 -15.46 -2.84
N GLY A 58 12.90 -16.14 -2.83
CA GLY A 58 13.31 -16.98 -1.69
C GLY A 58 13.55 -16.15 -0.43
N GLN A 59 14.25 -15.03 -0.55
CA GLN A 59 14.47 -14.09 0.55
C GLN A 59 13.15 -13.57 1.15
N MET A 60 12.17 -13.24 0.30
CA MET A 60 10.85 -12.78 0.74
C MET A 60 10.07 -13.89 1.47
N ARG A 61 10.17 -15.15 1.02
CA ARG A 61 9.56 -16.29 1.71
C ARG A 61 10.06 -16.41 3.15
N LYS A 62 11.39 -16.40 3.33
CA LYS A 62 12.01 -16.41 4.68
C LYS A 62 11.64 -15.20 5.52
N ALA A 63 11.57 -14.01 4.92
CA ALA A 63 11.18 -12.80 5.62
C ALA A 63 9.74 -12.91 6.16
N LEU A 64 8.82 -13.42 5.35
CA LEU A 64 7.42 -13.61 5.74
C LEU A 64 7.25 -14.67 6.85
N GLU A 65 8.04 -15.76 6.83
CA GLU A 65 8.05 -16.75 7.91
C GLU A 65 8.49 -16.12 9.25
N LYS A 66 9.55 -15.30 9.24
CA LYS A 66 10.02 -14.60 10.45
C LYS A 66 9.04 -13.55 10.95
N MET A 67 8.25 -12.98 10.05
CA MET A 67 7.31 -11.91 10.36
C MET A 67 5.97 -12.41 10.90
N ASP A 68 5.63 -13.68 10.70
CA ASP A 68 4.45 -14.27 11.33
C ASP A 68 4.58 -14.20 12.87
N GLY A 69 3.49 -13.81 13.54
CA GLY A 69 3.46 -13.47 14.97
C GLY A 69 4.18 -12.17 15.37
N ASN A 70 5.16 -11.71 14.58
CA ASN A 70 6.01 -10.55 14.85
C ASN A 70 5.58 -9.27 14.11
N GLN A 71 4.40 -9.25 13.50
CA GLN A 71 3.87 -8.07 12.82
C GLN A 71 3.77 -6.88 13.77
N LEU A 72 4.19 -5.69 13.31
CA LEU A 72 4.25 -4.46 14.11
C LEU A 72 2.86 -3.92 14.47
N GLY A 73 1.93 -4.01 13.52
CA GLY A 73 0.60 -3.43 13.62
C GLY A 73 -0.31 -4.16 14.60
N ASP A 74 -0.97 -3.39 15.46
CA ASP A 74 -2.05 -3.84 16.33
C ASP A 74 -3.40 -3.64 15.64
N VAL A 75 -4.13 -4.73 15.40
CA VAL A 75 -5.40 -4.73 14.66
C VAL A 75 -6.43 -3.81 15.31
N LYS A 76 -6.53 -3.80 16.65
CA LYS A 76 -7.52 -2.97 17.35
C LYS A 76 -7.20 -1.49 17.18
N LYS A 77 -5.92 -1.12 17.27
CA LYS A 77 -5.48 0.27 17.04
C LYS A 77 -5.70 0.69 15.59
N GLY A 78 -5.38 -0.19 14.63
CA GLY A 78 -5.62 0.06 13.21
C GLY A 78 -7.10 0.31 12.91
N CYS A 79 -7.98 -0.55 13.43
CA CYS A 79 -9.43 -0.37 13.29
C CYS A 79 -9.93 0.92 13.94
N ALA A 80 -9.45 1.27 15.13
CA ALA A 80 -9.82 2.52 15.79
C ALA A 80 -9.46 3.75 14.95
N VAL A 81 -8.25 3.79 14.38
CA VAL A 81 -7.82 4.86 13.46
C VAL A 81 -8.71 4.93 12.22
N ILE A 82 -9.07 3.80 11.63
CA ILE A 82 -9.95 3.77 10.45
C ILE A 82 -11.33 4.35 10.79
N VAL A 83 -11.91 3.93 11.93
CA VAL A 83 -13.20 4.46 12.38
C VAL A 83 -13.11 5.97 12.60
N ASP A 84 -12.12 6.43 13.37
CA ASP A 84 -11.89 7.84 13.65
C ASP A 84 -11.82 8.69 12.37
N VAL A 85 -11.06 8.24 11.37
CA VAL A 85 -10.96 8.93 10.09
C VAL A 85 -12.30 8.99 9.35
N LEU A 86 -13.04 7.87 9.30
CA LEU A 86 -14.32 7.79 8.58
C LEU A 86 -15.46 8.52 9.28
N THR A 87 -15.40 8.67 10.61
CA THR A 87 -16.43 9.37 11.41
C THR A 87 -16.04 10.80 11.77
N HIS A 88 -14.92 11.31 11.25
CA HIS A 88 -14.38 12.63 11.57
C HIS A 88 -14.19 12.87 13.08
N SER A 89 -13.78 11.83 13.81
CA SER A 89 -13.54 11.86 15.26
C SER A 89 -12.09 11.51 15.59
N GLY A 90 -11.67 11.76 16.83
CA GLY A 90 -10.34 11.35 17.31
C GLY A 90 -9.22 11.84 16.39
N VAL A 91 -8.42 10.93 15.83
CA VAL A 91 -7.32 11.32 14.92
C VAL A 91 -7.79 11.89 13.58
N GLY A 92 -9.06 11.71 13.22
CA GLY A 92 -9.71 12.26 12.03
C GLY A 92 -10.42 13.61 12.25
N GLU A 93 -10.46 14.12 13.49
CA GLU A 93 -11.18 15.36 13.81
C GLU A 93 -10.66 16.56 13.00
N GLY A 94 -11.58 17.35 12.44
CA GLY A 94 -11.26 18.54 11.64
C GLY A 94 -10.60 18.25 10.28
N ARG A 95 -10.52 16.99 9.86
CA ARG A 95 -9.87 16.58 8.60
C ARG A 95 -10.89 15.98 7.64
N GLN A 96 -10.60 16.12 6.35
CA GLN A 96 -11.30 15.39 5.30
C GLN A 96 -10.80 13.94 5.25
N VAL A 97 -11.68 13.01 4.88
CA VAL A 97 -11.28 11.62 4.63
C VAL A 97 -10.28 11.60 3.47
N PRO A 98 -9.04 11.10 3.68
CA PRO A 98 -8.05 11.03 2.62
C PRO A 98 -8.41 9.92 1.63
N VAL A 99 -7.93 10.03 0.38
CA VAL A 99 -8.13 8.98 -0.63
C VAL A 99 -7.46 7.65 -0.24
N ARG A 100 -6.36 7.72 0.52
CA ARG A 100 -5.63 6.58 1.08
C ARG A 100 -5.46 6.75 2.59
N ILE A 101 -5.80 5.73 3.35
CA ILE A 101 -5.53 5.61 4.79
C ILE A 101 -4.42 4.57 4.96
N CYS A 102 -3.22 5.00 5.33
CA CYS A 102 -2.02 4.15 5.35
C CYS A 102 -1.49 3.92 6.78
N PRO A 103 -2.13 3.07 7.60
CA PRO A 103 -1.71 2.86 8.98
C PRO A 103 -0.49 1.91 9.04
N GLY A 104 0.53 2.29 9.81
CA GLY A 104 1.72 1.49 10.06
C GLY A 104 3.01 2.20 9.68
N SER A 105 4.03 2.16 10.55
CA SER A 105 5.32 2.81 10.31
C SER A 105 6.11 2.15 9.17
N ASP A 106 5.95 0.84 9.01
CA ASP A 106 6.49 0.10 7.87
C ASP A 106 5.83 0.54 6.56
N SER A 107 4.51 0.73 6.54
CA SER A 107 3.81 1.28 5.39
C SER A 107 4.36 2.66 5.00
N ASP A 108 4.58 3.54 5.98
CA ASP A 108 5.18 4.86 5.74
C ASP A 108 6.56 4.75 5.08
N VAL A 109 7.46 3.91 5.62
CA VAL A 109 8.80 3.68 5.06
C VAL A 109 8.74 3.18 3.61
N PHE A 110 7.89 2.19 3.32
CA PHE A 110 7.81 1.62 1.97
C PHE A 110 7.17 2.58 0.96
N ILE A 111 6.14 3.33 1.36
CA ILE A 111 5.47 4.31 0.50
C ILE A 111 6.45 5.44 0.15
N TRP A 112 7.14 6.01 1.15
CA TRP A 112 8.13 7.06 0.91
C TRP A 112 9.25 6.59 -0.01
N ALA A 113 9.82 5.41 0.25
CA ALA A 113 10.85 4.86 -0.62
C ALA A 113 10.39 4.74 -2.09
N LYS A 114 9.16 4.26 -2.31
CA LYS A 114 8.61 4.15 -3.67
C LYS A 114 8.35 5.50 -4.32
N CYS A 115 7.85 6.48 -3.56
CA CYS A 115 7.65 7.84 -4.04
C CYS A 115 8.98 8.45 -4.46
N ASP A 116 10.01 8.36 -3.61
CA ASP A 116 11.35 8.89 -3.89
C ASP A 116 11.96 8.25 -5.14
N ASP A 117 11.87 6.93 -5.29
CA ASP A 117 12.36 6.22 -6.47
C ASP A 117 11.63 6.65 -7.75
N THR A 118 10.33 6.91 -7.64
CA THR A 118 9.53 7.40 -8.78
C THR A 118 9.95 8.80 -9.20
N VAL A 119 10.14 9.71 -8.22
CA VAL A 119 10.59 11.08 -8.51
C VAL A 119 11.98 11.06 -9.14
N LYS A 120 12.92 10.28 -8.60
CA LYS A 120 14.27 10.13 -9.16
C LYS A 120 14.24 9.61 -10.60
N LEU A 121 13.40 8.62 -10.87
CA LEU A 121 13.23 8.07 -12.22
C LEU A 121 12.72 9.14 -13.20
N LEU A 122 11.74 9.95 -12.79
CA LEU A 122 11.21 11.02 -13.63
C LEU A 122 12.24 12.12 -13.89
N ASP A 123 13.04 12.47 -12.88
CA ASP A 123 14.11 13.45 -13.02
C ASP A 123 15.23 12.94 -13.94
N GLU A 124 15.65 11.68 -13.79
CA GLU A 124 16.67 11.04 -14.63
C GLU A 124 16.26 10.99 -16.11
N TRP A 125 14.98 10.70 -16.38
CA TRP A 125 14.46 10.53 -17.73
C TRP A 125 13.70 11.76 -18.25
N LYS A 126 13.88 12.93 -17.63
CA LYS A 126 13.09 14.13 -17.91
C LYS A 126 13.21 14.60 -19.36
N GLU A 127 14.44 14.70 -19.87
CA GLU A 127 14.66 15.12 -21.26
C GLU A 127 13.98 14.19 -22.26
N MET A 128 14.11 12.87 -22.06
CA MET A 128 13.43 11.86 -22.88
C MET A 128 11.91 12.01 -22.79
N THR A 129 11.37 12.15 -21.58
CA THR A 129 9.93 12.25 -21.33
C THR A 129 9.32 13.45 -22.05
N LEU A 130 9.99 14.59 -22.04
CA LEU A 130 9.53 15.82 -22.69
C LEU A 130 9.85 15.89 -24.19
N SER A 131 10.71 15.00 -24.71
CA SER A 131 11.16 15.06 -26.11
C SER A 131 10.09 14.70 -27.15
N THR A 132 8.93 14.20 -26.71
CA THR A 132 7.84 13.72 -27.57
C THR A 132 6.65 14.69 -27.67
N ASP A 133 6.74 15.85 -27.01
CA ASP A 133 5.73 16.89 -27.11
C ASP A 133 5.69 17.47 -28.54
N HIS A 134 4.48 17.80 -29.01
CA HIS A 134 4.29 18.47 -30.28
C HIS A 134 4.65 19.96 -30.17
N THR A 135 5.25 20.54 -31.20
CA THR A 135 5.64 21.96 -31.23
C THR A 135 4.59 22.90 -31.84
N ASP A 136 3.55 22.34 -32.46
CA ASP A 136 2.49 23.11 -33.15
C ASP A 136 1.18 23.16 -32.36
#